data_AF-A0AAW0D1G8-F1
#
_entry.id   AF-A0AAW0D1G8-F1
#
_cell.length_a   1.000
_cell.length_b   1.000
_cell.length_c   1.000
_cell.angle_alpha   90.00
_cell.angle_beta   90.00
_cell.angle_gamma   90.00
#
_symmetry.space_group_name_H-M   'P 1'
#
loop_
_entity.id
_entity.type
_entity.pdbx_description
1 polymer ?
#
loop_
_entity_poly.entity_id
_entity_poly.type
_entity_poly.pdbx_seq_one_letter_code
_entity_poly.pdbx_strand_id
1 'polypeptide(L)'
;MPAYRSKMCCAYLNDDLLTKRPRAPRPKKILTAEEKEEAKVKRAANKALKERRVAWEATLPTPLKEDPNFRHREGTLLTFKKDAMKCFGLTEREVATVRYEPARYSIKQYYALADVQALHQRKFAAGALLSAELKGTLRVLECLSSGGHRGKSNWDYIYDGDARLWKGPKKAKGSLRYVI
;
A
#
# COMPACT_ATOMS: atom_id res chain seq x y z
N MET A 1 9.48 -20.69 16.50
CA MET A 1 8.09 -20.62 17.02
C MET A 1 7.12 -21.07 15.93
N PRO A 2 6.46 -22.22 16.08
CA PRO A 2 5.48 -22.70 15.10
C PRO A 2 4.20 -21.85 15.16
N ALA A 3 3.60 -21.61 14.00
CA ALA A 3 2.37 -20.84 13.87
C ALA A 3 1.20 -21.57 14.56
N TYR A 4 0.73 -21.04 15.68
CA TYR A 4 -0.53 -21.44 16.30
C TYR A 4 -1.71 -21.02 15.40
N ARG A 5 -2.00 -21.86 14.41
CA ARG A 5 -3.34 -22.03 13.83
C ARG A 5 -3.74 -23.49 13.97
N SER A 6 -3.71 -23.97 15.20
CA SER A 6 -4.48 -25.14 15.60
C SER A 6 -5.95 -24.74 15.47
N LYS A 7 -6.62 -25.24 14.43
CA LYS A 7 -8.08 -25.33 14.47
C LYS A 7 -8.37 -26.28 15.62
N MET A 8 -9.02 -25.80 16.68
CA MET A 8 -9.57 -26.68 17.71
C MET A 8 -10.55 -27.64 17.02
N CYS A 9 -10.06 -28.81 16.64
CA CYS A 9 -10.92 -29.94 16.33
C CYS A 9 -11.50 -30.38 17.67
N CYS A 10 -12.75 -29.99 17.95
CA CYS A 10 -13.49 -30.60 19.04
C CYS A 10 -13.45 -32.12 18.81
N ALA A 11 -13.04 -32.89 19.82
CA ALA A 11 -12.89 -34.35 19.76
C ALA A 11 -14.20 -35.10 19.43
N TYR A 12 -15.32 -34.39 19.35
CA TYR A 12 -16.65 -34.91 19.01
C TYR A 12 -17.14 -34.52 17.61
N LEU A 13 -16.30 -33.88 16.78
CA LEU A 13 -16.65 -33.61 15.39
C LEU A 13 -16.35 -34.86 14.55
N ASN A 14 -17.38 -35.69 14.33
CA ASN A 14 -17.30 -36.89 13.49
C ASN A 14 -16.61 -36.57 12.13
N ASP A 15 -15.64 -37.41 11.74
CA ASP A 15 -14.85 -37.26 10.50
C ASP A 15 -15.71 -37.16 9.22
N ASP A 16 -16.94 -37.66 9.26
CA ASP A 16 -17.91 -37.56 8.15
C ASP A 16 -18.29 -36.11 7.80
N LEU A 17 -18.19 -35.17 8.73
CA LEU A 17 -18.51 -33.74 8.50
C LEU A 17 -17.32 -32.94 7.93
N LEU A 18 -16.11 -33.52 7.90
CA LEU A 18 -14.89 -32.86 7.41
C LEU A 18 -14.56 -33.19 5.95
N THR A 19 -15.31 -34.10 5.32
CA THR A 19 -15.22 -34.31 3.87
C THR A 19 -15.76 -33.05 3.18
N LYS A 20 -14.83 -32.19 2.75
CA LYS A 20 -15.13 -31.03 1.89
C LYS A 20 -15.87 -31.57 0.67
N ARG A 21 -17.19 -31.33 0.62
CA ARG A 21 -18.01 -31.72 -0.53
C ARG A 21 -17.31 -31.25 -1.82
N PRO A 22 -17.13 -32.11 -2.83
CA PRO A 22 -16.56 -31.69 -4.10
C PRO A 22 -17.39 -30.51 -4.62
N ARG A 23 -16.73 -29.36 -4.84
CA ARG A 23 -17.42 -28.18 -5.38
C ARG A 23 -17.97 -28.56 -6.75
N ALA A 24 -19.28 -28.45 -6.92
CA ALA A 24 -19.92 -28.69 -8.21
C ALA A 24 -19.23 -27.84 -9.30
N PRO A 25 -18.96 -28.41 -10.49
CA PRO A 25 -18.34 -27.68 -11.58
C PRO A 25 -19.25 -26.50 -11.95
N ARG A 26 -18.67 -25.29 -11.98
CA ARG A 26 -19.42 -24.09 -12.39
C ARG A 26 -19.80 -24.23 -13.87
N PRO A 27 -21.05 -23.89 -14.26
CA PRO A 27 -21.44 -23.91 -15.67
C PRO A 27 -20.53 -22.99 -16.48
N LYS A 28 -19.98 -23.50 -17.60
CA LYS A 28 -19.13 -22.71 -18.49
C LYS A 28 -20.02 -21.70 -19.23
N LYS A 29 -19.76 -20.40 -19.07
CA LYS A 29 -20.45 -19.37 -19.87
C LYS A 29 -20.07 -19.57 -21.34
N ILE A 30 -21.04 -19.89 -22.19
CA ILE A 30 -20.86 -19.97 -23.64
C ILE A 30 -20.80 -18.54 -24.15
N LEU A 31 -19.58 -18.04 -24.39
CA LEU A 31 -19.36 -16.69 -24.92
C LEU A 31 -19.75 -16.66 -26.41
N THR A 32 -20.46 -15.61 -26.82
CA THR A 32 -20.74 -15.34 -28.24
C THR A 32 -19.45 -15.00 -29.00
N ALA A 33 -19.46 -15.03 -30.34
CA ALA A 33 -18.27 -14.72 -31.15
C ALA A 33 -17.70 -13.31 -30.83
N GLU A 34 -18.59 -12.33 -30.66
CA GLU A 34 -18.24 -10.95 -30.31
C GLU A 34 -17.61 -10.83 -28.90
N GLU A 35 -18.19 -11.49 -27.90
CA GLU A 35 -17.62 -11.52 -26.54
C GLU A 35 -16.21 -12.16 -26.50
N LYS A 36 -15.94 -13.12 -27.40
CA LYS A 36 -14.61 -13.74 -27.52
C LYS A 36 -13.58 -12.78 -28.09
N GLU A 37 -13.95 -11.92 -29.04
CA GLU A 37 -13.05 -10.92 -29.61
C GLU A 37 -12.73 -9.83 -28.61
N GLU A 38 -13.74 -9.31 -27.90
CA GLU A 38 -13.51 -8.36 -26.81
C GLU A 38 -12.61 -8.96 -25.72
N ALA A 39 -12.80 -10.23 -25.37
CA ALA A 39 -11.97 -10.91 -24.39
C ALA A 39 -10.51 -11.03 -24.88
N LYS A 40 -10.28 -11.27 -26.18
CA LYS A 40 -8.93 -11.28 -26.76
C LYS A 40 -8.28 -9.91 -26.68
N VAL A 41 -8.99 -8.84 -27.03
CA VAL A 41 -8.49 -7.46 -26.95
C VAL A 41 -8.15 -7.09 -25.50
N LYS A 42 -9.06 -7.38 -24.55
CA LYS A 42 -8.83 -7.15 -23.11
C LYS A 42 -7.63 -7.94 -22.58
N ARG A 43 -7.43 -9.18 -23.02
CA ARG A 43 -6.25 -10.00 -22.65
C ARG A 43 -4.95 -9.41 -23.20
N ALA A 44 -4.95 -8.96 -24.46
CA ALA A 44 -3.79 -8.33 -25.07
C ALA A 44 -3.39 -7.04 -24.34
N ALA A 45 -4.36 -6.18 -24.03
CA ALA A 45 -4.14 -4.96 -23.25
C ALA A 45 -3.56 -5.26 -21.86
N ASN A 46 -4.12 -6.27 -21.15
CA ASN A 46 -3.62 -6.68 -19.85
C ASN A 46 -2.20 -7.26 -19.91
N LYS A 47 -1.86 -7.98 -20.98
CA LYS A 47 -0.51 -8.52 -21.20
C LYS A 47 0.50 -7.38 -21.39
N ALA A 48 0.18 -6.40 -22.23
CA ALA A 48 1.04 -5.23 -22.43
C ALA A 48 1.27 -4.46 -21.13
N LEU A 49 0.23 -4.27 -20.31
CA LEU A 49 0.38 -3.64 -18.99
C LEU A 49 1.25 -4.45 -18.03
N LYS A 50 1.12 -5.79 -18.06
CA LYS A 50 1.95 -6.67 -17.24
C LYS A 50 3.43 -6.55 -17.63
N GLU A 51 3.73 -6.56 -18.93
CA GLU A 51 5.09 -6.40 -19.44
C GLU A 51 5.69 -5.04 -19.04
N ARG A 52 4.91 -3.95 -19.14
CA ARG A 52 5.34 -2.62 -18.66
C ARG A 52 5.62 -2.60 -17.16
N ARG A 53 4.81 -3.28 -16.35
CA ARG A 53 5.05 -3.41 -14.91
C ARG A 53 6.33 -4.19 -14.59
N VAL A 54 6.57 -5.28 -15.31
CA VAL A 54 7.80 -6.08 -15.15
C VAL A 54 9.02 -5.27 -15.57
N ALA A 55 8.96 -4.56 -16.70
CA ALA A 55 10.01 -3.66 -17.14
C ALA A 55 10.28 -2.57 -16.10
N TRP A 56 9.22 -1.95 -15.56
CA TRP A 56 9.34 -0.98 -14.48
C TRP A 56 10.00 -1.57 -13.22
N GLU A 57 9.57 -2.74 -12.76
CA GLU A 57 10.17 -3.40 -11.59
C GLU A 57 11.66 -3.70 -11.78
N ALA A 58 12.10 -4.00 -13.01
CA ALA A 58 13.52 -4.22 -13.33
C ALA A 58 14.35 -2.92 -13.27
N THR A 59 13.73 -1.74 -13.44
CA THR A 59 14.43 -0.44 -13.32
C THR A 59 14.58 0.04 -11.88
N LEU A 60 13.95 -0.64 -10.91
CA LEU A 60 13.99 -0.21 -9.52
C LEU A 60 15.39 -0.45 -8.93
N PRO A 61 15.88 0.48 -8.10
CA PRO A 61 17.10 0.25 -7.35
C PRO A 61 16.93 -0.93 -6.40
N THR A 62 18.04 -1.53 -5.99
CA THR A 62 18.05 -2.56 -4.93
C THR A 62 17.31 -2.04 -3.70
N PRO A 63 16.47 -2.88 -3.05
CA PRO A 63 15.77 -2.51 -1.82
C PRO A 63 16.74 -1.91 -0.81
N LEU A 64 16.32 -0.85 -0.14
CA LEU A 64 17.20 -0.22 0.85
C LEU A 64 17.41 -1.18 2.01
N LYS A 65 18.65 -1.20 2.52
CA LYS A 65 18.95 -1.90 3.76
C LYS A 65 18.14 -1.27 4.88
N GLU A 66 17.52 -2.11 5.71
CA GLU A 66 16.71 -1.64 6.82
C GLU A 66 17.61 -0.93 7.84
N ASP A 67 17.44 0.39 7.98
CA ASP A 67 18.10 1.18 9.01
C ASP A 67 17.13 1.34 10.19
N PRO A 68 17.26 0.53 11.26
CA PRO A 68 16.33 0.59 12.39
C PRO A 68 16.39 1.93 13.10
N ASN A 69 17.46 2.70 12.94
CA ASN A 69 17.66 4.01 13.57
C ASN A 69 17.22 5.19 12.69
N PHE A 70 16.77 4.95 11.46
CA PHE A 70 16.31 6.03 10.58
C PHE A 70 15.12 6.78 11.20
N ARG A 71 15.11 8.11 11.01
CA ARG A 71 14.04 8.99 11.46
C ARG A 71 13.77 10.06 10.42
N HIS A 72 12.50 10.39 10.24
CA HIS A 72 12.09 11.51 9.43
C HIS A 72 12.33 12.84 10.16
N ARG A 73 12.49 13.91 9.39
CA ARG A 73 12.61 15.28 9.94
C ARG A 73 11.24 15.76 10.42
N GLU A 74 11.25 16.66 11.40
CA GLU A 74 10.04 17.33 11.87
C GLU A 74 9.33 18.07 10.73
N GLY A 75 8.00 18.07 10.74
CA GLY A 75 7.15 18.60 9.67
C GLY A 75 7.02 17.69 8.44
N THR A 76 7.71 16.55 8.39
CA THR A 76 7.56 15.61 7.27
C THR A 76 6.18 14.97 7.30
N LEU A 77 5.47 15.02 6.17
CA LEU A 77 4.22 14.29 5.98
C LEU A 77 4.50 12.82 5.72
N LEU A 78 3.78 11.95 6.41
CA LEU A 78 4.00 10.51 6.42
C LEU A 78 2.73 9.76 6.05
N THR A 79 2.91 8.56 5.51
CA THR A 79 1.83 7.60 5.28
C THR A 79 2.27 6.19 5.66
N PHE A 80 1.30 5.29 5.87
CA PHE A 80 1.58 3.90 6.20
C PHE A 80 1.91 3.08 4.95
N LYS A 81 2.73 2.03 5.11
CA LYS A 81 2.99 1.03 4.05
C LYS A 81 1.73 0.57 3.33
N LYS A 82 0.70 0.21 4.10
CA LYS A 82 -0.57 -0.32 3.57
C LYS A 82 -1.30 0.71 2.71
N ASP A 83 -1.27 1.97 3.12
CA ASP A 83 -1.95 3.06 2.42
C ASP A 83 -1.14 3.46 1.18
N ALA A 84 0.20 3.43 1.24
CA ALA A 84 1.07 3.58 0.07
C ALA A 84 0.76 2.53 -1.02
N MET A 85 0.64 1.25 -0.63
CA MET A 85 0.31 0.17 -1.59
C MET A 85 -1.10 0.31 -2.16
N LYS A 86 -2.10 0.57 -1.31
CA LYS A 86 -3.51 0.62 -1.72
C LYS A 86 -3.86 1.90 -2.49
N CYS A 87 -3.43 3.05 -2.00
CA CYS A 87 -3.84 4.34 -2.55
C CYS A 87 -3.06 4.73 -3.80
N PHE A 88 -1.77 4.45 -3.81
CA PHE A 88 -0.87 4.81 -4.91
C PHE A 88 -0.63 3.65 -5.88
N GLY A 89 -1.23 2.48 -5.64
CA GLY A 89 -1.07 1.29 -6.49
C GLY A 89 0.36 0.78 -6.54
N LEU A 90 1.13 0.99 -5.47
CA LEU A 90 2.52 0.56 -5.36
C LEU A 90 2.63 -0.90 -4.92
N THR A 91 3.63 -1.60 -5.44
CA THR A 91 3.96 -2.98 -5.01
C THR A 91 4.84 -2.97 -3.78
N GLU A 92 4.93 -4.09 -3.07
CA GLU A 92 5.78 -4.20 -1.88
C GLU A 92 7.27 -3.99 -2.22
N ARG A 93 7.70 -4.44 -3.40
CA ARG A 93 9.07 -4.23 -3.91
C ARG A 93 9.36 -2.76 -4.16
N GLU A 94 8.41 -2.05 -4.75
CA GLU A 94 8.53 -0.60 -4.98
C GLU A 94 8.62 0.16 -3.66
N VAL A 95 7.75 -0.17 -2.70
CA VAL A 95 7.74 0.50 -1.39
C VAL A 95 9.04 0.22 -0.62
N ALA A 96 9.64 -0.95 -0.78
CA ALA A 96 10.94 -1.29 -0.17
C ALA A 96 12.13 -0.47 -0.73
N THR A 97 11.95 0.28 -1.82
CA THR A 97 12.96 1.21 -2.33
C THR A 97 12.92 2.58 -1.63
N VAL A 98 11.93 2.83 -0.78
CA VAL A 98 11.78 4.08 -0.04
C VAL A 98 12.26 3.91 1.38
N ARG A 99 12.93 4.93 1.93
CA ARG A 99 13.29 4.96 3.35
C ARG A 99 12.04 5.03 4.21
N TYR A 100 12.00 4.21 5.25
CA TYR A 100 10.91 4.23 6.21
C TYR A 100 11.42 4.33 7.63
N GLU A 101 10.62 4.95 8.48
CA GLU A 101 10.83 4.94 9.92
C GLU A 101 9.99 3.82 10.56
N PRO A 102 10.62 2.88 11.29
CA PRO A 102 9.88 1.85 11.99
C PRO A 102 9.29 2.38 13.29
N ALA A 103 8.01 2.09 13.51
CA ALA A 103 7.35 2.33 14.79
C ALA A 103 7.94 1.44 15.88
N ARG A 104 8.17 1.98 17.09
CA ARG A 104 8.62 1.18 18.22
C ARG A 104 7.54 0.17 18.62
N TYR A 105 7.92 -1.09 18.82
CA TYR A 105 7.03 -2.19 19.23
C TYR A 105 5.82 -2.41 18.31
N SER A 106 5.88 -1.97 17.06
CA SER A 106 4.79 -2.14 16.10
C SER A 106 5.35 -2.48 14.72
N ILE A 107 4.59 -3.30 13.98
CA ILE A 107 4.87 -3.62 12.57
C ILE A 107 4.58 -2.44 11.63
N LYS A 108 4.14 -1.30 12.17
CA LYS A 108 3.85 -0.10 11.39
C LYS A 108 5.15 0.54 10.90
N GLN A 109 5.16 0.86 9.62
CA GLN A 109 6.25 1.53 8.94
C GLN A 109 5.71 2.84 8.36
N TYR A 110 6.44 3.92 8.59
CA TYR A 110 6.09 5.27 8.13
C TYR A 110 6.99 5.71 6.98
N TYR A 111 6.36 6.03 5.86
CA TYR A 111 7.02 6.46 4.63
C TYR A 111 6.75 7.93 4.40
N ALA A 112 7.74 8.68 3.91
CA ALA A 112 7.53 10.06 3.47
C ALA A 112 6.52 10.11 2.34
N LEU A 113 5.46 10.91 2.51
CA LEU A 113 4.39 11.05 1.52
C LEU A 113 4.95 11.60 0.20
N ALA A 114 5.92 12.52 0.27
CA ALA A 114 6.58 13.09 -0.90
C ALA A 114 7.30 12.02 -1.73
N ASP A 115 8.04 11.11 -1.09
CA ASP A 115 8.77 10.03 -1.79
C ASP A 115 7.80 9.02 -2.42
N VAL A 116 6.72 8.69 -1.71
CA VAL A 116 5.65 7.81 -2.20
C VAL A 116 4.95 8.42 -3.41
N GLN A 117 4.65 9.73 -3.37
CA GLN A 117 4.08 10.47 -4.49
C GLN A 117 5.03 10.52 -5.69
N ALA A 118 6.32 10.78 -5.45
CA ALA A 118 7.32 10.79 -6.51
C ALA A 118 7.44 9.42 -7.20
N LEU A 119 7.44 8.32 -6.44
CA LEU A 119 7.42 6.97 -7.02
C LEU A 119 6.15 6.70 -7.83
N HIS A 120 4.99 7.10 -7.32
CA HIS A 120 3.73 6.96 -8.04
C HIS A 120 3.75 7.71 -9.38
N GLN A 121 4.21 8.96 -9.38
CA GLN A 121 4.35 9.77 -10.59
C GLN A 121 5.32 9.15 -11.59
N ARG A 122 6.48 8.65 -11.14
CA ARG A 122 7.44 7.98 -12.02
C ARG A 122 6.85 6.70 -12.63
N LYS A 123 6.13 5.91 -11.83
CA LYS A 123 5.44 4.69 -12.30
C LYS A 123 4.33 5.00 -13.30
N PHE A 124 3.61 6.10 -13.10
CA PHE A 124 2.62 6.59 -14.05
C PHE A 124 3.27 7.06 -15.36
N ALA A 125 4.34 7.86 -15.28
CA ALA A 125 5.10 8.30 -16.44
C ALA A 125 5.69 7.12 -17.25
N ALA A 126 6.09 6.04 -16.56
CA ALA A 126 6.54 4.79 -17.20
C ALA A 126 5.40 3.97 -17.84
N GLY A 127 4.14 4.40 -17.71
CA GLY A 127 2.98 3.69 -18.26
C GLY A 127 2.67 2.34 -17.58
N ALA A 128 3.22 2.11 -16.39
CA ALA A 128 2.99 0.89 -15.59
C ALA A 128 1.71 0.97 -14.73
N LEU A 129 1.11 2.16 -14.64
CA LEU A 129 -0.19 2.45 -14.03
C LEU A 129 -1.22 2.84 -15.10
N LEU A 130 -2.47 2.45 -14.88
CA LEU A 130 -3.58 2.75 -15.80
C LEU A 130 -4.11 4.19 -15.61
N SER A 131 -4.02 4.72 -14.39
CA SER A 131 -4.50 6.05 -14.02
C SER A 131 -3.62 6.62 -12.91
N ALA A 132 -3.45 7.94 -12.91
CA ALA A 132 -2.78 8.71 -11.87
C ALA A 132 -3.69 9.00 -10.66
N GLU A 133 -4.98 8.65 -10.74
CA GLU A 133 -5.91 8.89 -9.64
C GLU A 133 -5.63 7.98 -8.45
N LEU A 134 -5.55 8.59 -7.26
CA LEU A 134 -5.48 7.87 -6.00
C LEU A 134 -6.80 7.17 -5.70
N LYS A 135 -6.75 6.05 -4.96
CA LYS A 135 -7.93 5.24 -4.65
C LYS A 135 -8.01 4.86 -3.17
N GLY A 136 -9.21 4.89 -2.60
CA GLY A 136 -9.43 4.40 -1.23
C GLY A 136 -9.06 5.41 -0.16
N THR A 137 -8.94 4.95 1.08
CA THR A 137 -8.73 5.82 2.24
C THR A 137 -7.24 6.06 2.49
N LEU A 138 -6.83 7.33 2.45
CA LEU A 138 -5.47 7.78 2.73
C LEU A 138 -5.39 8.36 4.14
N ARG A 139 -4.45 7.84 4.93
CA ARG A 139 -4.05 8.45 6.19
C ARG A 139 -2.73 9.18 6.02
N VAL A 140 -2.73 10.44 6.44
CA VAL A 140 -1.55 11.30 6.44
C VAL A 140 -1.27 11.75 7.86
N LEU A 141 -0.02 11.54 8.28
CA LEU A 141 0.49 11.95 9.57
C LEU A 141 1.55 13.03 9.41
N GLU A 142 1.73 13.88 10.40
CA GLU A 142 2.88 14.78 10.51
C GLU A 142 3.91 14.22 11.48
N CYS A 143 5.19 14.33 11.15
CA CYS A 143 6.26 14.17 12.12
C CYS A 143 6.31 15.38 13.05
N LEU A 144 5.93 15.21 14.32
CA LEU A 144 6.01 16.26 15.34
C LEU A 144 7.40 16.35 15.99
N SER A 145 8.08 15.21 16.16
CA SER A 145 9.40 15.18 16.77
C SER A 145 10.30 14.12 16.14
N SER A 146 11.51 14.55 15.81
CA SER A 146 12.60 13.71 15.31
C SER A 146 13.48 13.16 16.45
N GLY A 147 13.40 13.76 17.64
CA GLY A 147 14.17 13.41 18.84
C GLY A 147 13.47 12.42 19.78
N GLY A 148 14.20 11.97 20.81
CA GLY A 148 13.63 11.24 21.95
C GLY A 148 13.11 9.82 21.67
N HIS A 149 12.19 9.33 22.50
CA HIS A 149 11.58 8.02 22.33
C HIS A 149 10.60 8.01 21.16
N ARG A 150 10.63 6.93 20.36
CA ARG A 150 9.66 6.69 19.29
C ARG A 150 8.32 6.29 19.90
N GLY A 151 7.50 7.28 20.23
CA GLY A 151 6.17 7.11 20.79
C GLY A 151 5.06 7.46 19.80
N LYS A 152 3.82 7.18 20.19
CA LYS A 152 2.62 7.65 19.46
C LYS A 152 2.55 9.18 19.39
N SER A 153 3.08 9.85 20.40
CA SER A 153 3.18 11.32 20.52
C SER A 153 4.03 11.99 19.45
N ASN A 154 4.86 11.24 18.72
CA ASN A 154 5.73 11.81 17.69
C ASN A 154 4.98 12.05 16.38
N TRP A 155 3.74 11.60 16.28
CA TRP A 155 2.93 11.63 15.06
C TRP A 155 1.56 12.23 15.34
N ASP A 156 1.13 13.17 14.51
CA ASP A 156 -0.24 13.68 14.54
C ASP A 156 -0.99 13.33 13.26
N TYR A 157 -2.28 13.04 13.35
CA TYR A 157 -3.09 12.73 12.18
C TYR A 157 -3.61 14.03 11.57
N ILE A 158 -3.13 14.37 10.37
CA ILE A 158 -3.59 15.55 9.63
C ILE A 158 -4.82 15.21 8.79
N TYR A 159 -4.87 14.00 8.26
CA TYR A 159 -5.91 13.58 7.33
C TYR A 159 -6.21 12.10 7.46
N ASP A 160 -7.51 11.78 7.52
CA ASP A 160 -8.03 10.42 7.38
C ASP A 160 -9.31 10.51 6.54
N GLY A 161 -9.23 10.12 5.27
CA GLY A 161 -10.33 10.32 4.34
C GLY A 161 -10.04 9.77 2.95
N ASP A 162 -10.93 10.04 2.00
CA ASP A 162 -10.78 9.59 0.61
C ASP A 162 -9.53 10.23 -0.04
N ALA A 163 -8.61 9.40 -0.51
CA ALA A 163 -7.36 9.82 -1.13
C ALA A 163 -7.57 10.80 -2.31
N ARG A 164 -8.72 10.70 -3.00
CA ARG A 164 -9.09 11.60 -4.11
C ARG A 164 -9.38 13.04 -3.67
N LEU A 165 -9.82 13.20 -2.42
CA LEU A 165 -10.17 14.50 -1.85
C LEU A 165 -8.99 15.17 -1.15
N TRP A 166 -7.86 14.46 -1.03
CA TRP A 166 -6.64 15.05 -0.53
C TRP A 166 -6.18 16.15 -1.52
N LYS A 167 -6.01 17.38 -1.04
CA LYS A 167 -5.55 18.54 -1.86
C LYS A 167 -4.27 19.20 -1.40
N GLY A 168 -3.84 18.95 -0.18
CA GLY A 168 -2.71 19.64 0.42
C GLY A 168 -2.63 19.27 1.89
N PRO A 169 -1.48 19.39 2.56
CA PRO A 169 -1.56 20.07 3.84
C PRO A 169 -2.25 21.41 3.54
N LYS A 170 -3.47 21.62 4.06
CA LYS A 170 -4.03 22.97 4.10
C LYS A 170 -3.04 23.74 4.96
N LYS A 171 -2.24 24.66 4.38
CA LYS A 171 -1.42 25.55 5.20
C LYS A 171 -2.37 26.10 6.27
N ALA A 172 -2.14 25.73 7.53
CA ALA A 172 -2.88 26.31 8.62
C ALA A 172 -2.64 27.81 8.53
N LYS A 173 -3.68 28.58 8.19
CA LYS A 173 -3.68 30.00 8.48
C LYS A 173 -3.60 30.09 10.01
N GLY A 174 -2.41 30.38 10.53
CA GLY A 174 -2.20 30.63 11.97
C GLY A 174 -1.69 29.42 12.74
N SER A 175 -0.37 29.26 12.78
CA SER A 175 0.31 28.89 14.03
C SER A 175 1.40 29.94 14.29
N LEU A 176 0.96 31.14 14.67
CA LEU A 176 1.70 31.97 15.60
C LEU A 176 1.87 31.13 16.87
N ARG A 177 2.96 30.35 16.94
CA ARG A 177 3.47 29.90 18.23
C ARG A 177 4.12 31.14 18.84
N TYR A 178 3.48 31.64 19.90
CA TYR A 178 3.97 32.71 20.74
C TYR A 178 5.46 32.50 21.03
N VAL A 179 6.26 33.47 20.62
CA VAL A 179 7.52 33.77 21.29
C VAL A 179 7.13 34.62 22.50
N ILE A 180 7.27 34.06 23.69
CA ILE A 180 7.50 34.80 24.94
C ILE A 180 8.79 34.23 25.51
#